data_AF-A0A6J7ATS4-F1
#
_entry.id   AF-A0A6J7ATS4-F1
#
_cell.length_a   1.000
_cell.length_b   1.000
_cell.length_c   1.000
_cell.angle_alpha   90.00
_cell.angle_beta   90.00
_cell.angle_gamma   90.00
#
_symmetry.space_group_name_H-M   'P 1'
#
loop_
_entity.id
_entity.type
_entity.pdbx_description
1 polymer ?
#
loop_
_entity_poly.entity_id
_entity_poly.type
_entity_poly.pdbx_seq_one_letter_code
_entity_poly.pdbx_strand_id
1 'polypeptide(L)' 'MKCVVDPQHASQLTREHVTAAVHYVTFEFTPAQVAAMGDGALLEITHPAYLESVELSAFTLAQLQADLQG' A
#
# COMPACT_ATOMS: atom_id res chain seq x y z
N MET A 1 -4.31 6.62 5.79
CA MET A 1 -5.13 5.67 5.00
C MET A 1 -4.51 4.30 5.13
N LYS A 2 -5.29 3.21 5.22
CA LYS A 2 -4.75 1.85 5.35
C LYS A 2 -4.99 1.06 4.06
N CYS A 3 -4.06 0.16 3.71
CA CYS A 3 -4.30 -0.78 2.62
C CYS A 3 -5.32 -1.85 3.03
N VAL A 4 -5.99 -2.41 2.03
CA VAL A 4 -6.79 -3.62 2.16
C VAL A 4 -6.06 -4.79 1.50
N VAL A 5 -6.11 -5.97 2.11
CA VAL A 5 -5.56 -7.19 1.49
C VAL A 5 -6.55 -7.67 0.43
N ASP A 6 -6.05 -8.08 -0.73
CA ASP A 6 -6.88 -8.62 -1.80
C ASP A 6 -7.65 -9.88 -1.31
N PRO A 7 -9.00 -9.88 -1.35
CA PRO A 7 -9.81 -11.01 -0.88
C PRO A 7 -9.58 -12.31 -1.67
N GLN A 8 -9.22 -12.20 -2.96
CA GLN A 8 -8.97 -13.34 -3.84
C GLN A 8 -7.59 -13.95 -3.59
N HIS A 9 -6.64 -13.16 -3.09
CA HIS A 9 -5.37 -13.69 -2.57
C HIS A 9 -5.57 -14.37 -1.21
N ALA A 10 -6.42 -13.80 -0.36
CA ALA A 10 -6.76 -14.39 0.93
C ALA A 10 -7.44 -15.76 0.80
N SER A 11 -8.25 -15.99 -0.23
CA SER A 11 -8.94 -17.27 -0.46
C SER A 11 -8.04 -18.39 -1.00
N GLN A 12 -6.83 -18.08 -1.51
CA GLN A 12 -5.85 -19.06 -1.96
C GLN A 12 -4.96 -19.60 -0.83
N LEU A 13 -5.10 -19.06 0.39
CA LEU A 13 -4.45 -19.61 1.58
C LEU A 13 -5.15 -20.91 2.00
N THR A 14 -4.68 -22.02 1.45
CA THR A 14 -5.28 -23.36 1.63
C THR A 14 -5.01 -24.01 2.99
N ARG A 15 -4.34 -23.33 3.93
CA ARG A 15 -3.99 -23.88 5.25
C ARG A 15 -4.21 -22.86 6.36
N GLU A 16 -5.05 -23.22 7.33
CA GLU A 16 -5.48 -22.36 8.45
C GLU A 16 -4.32 -21.81 9.32
N HIS A 17 -3.17 -22.48 9.35
CA HIS A 17 -2.03 -22.12 10.20
C HIS A 17 -0.78 -21.67 9.43
N VAL A 18 -0.89 -21.45 8.11
CA VAL A 18 0.22 -20.97 7.29
C VAL A 18 -0.09 -19.56 6.82
N THR A 19 0.64 -18.59 7.36
CA THR A 19 0.61 -17.22 6.84
C THR A 19 1.30 -17.19 5.48
N ALA A 20 0.73 -16.48 4.52
CA ALA A 20 1.40 -16.26 3.24
C ALA A 20 2.70 -15.49 3.49
N ALA A 21 3.78 -15.84 2.79
CA ALA A 21 4.98 -15.00 2.79
C ALA A 21 4.80 -13.73 1.94
N VAL A 22 3.80 -13.71 1.07
CA VAL A 22 3.51 -12.63 0.12
C VAL A 22 2.03 -12.29 0.19
N HIS A 23 1.71 -11.01 0.20
CA HIS A 23 0.34 -10.50 0.18
C HIS A 23 0.17 -9.46 -0.91
N TYR A 24 -0.92 -9.55 -1.68
CA TYR A 24 -1.36 -8.46 -2.53
C TYR A 24 -2.22 -7.50 -1.71
N VAL A 25 -1.90 -6.21 -1.81
CA VAL A 25 -2.59 -5.15 -1.08
C VAL A 25 -2.97 -4.03 -2.02
N THR A 26 -4.08 -3.37 -1.72
CA THR A 26 -4.60 -2.25 -2.50
C THR A 26 -4.73 -1.01 -1.62
N PHE A 27 -4.34 0.14 -2.16
CA PHE A 27 -4.55 1.45 -1.57
C PHE A 27 -5.53 2.24 -2.45
N GLU A 28 -6.68 2.60 -1.91
CA GLU A 28 -7.69 3.35 -2.66
C GLU A 28 -7.49 4.86 -2.46
N PHE A 29 -7.06 5.57 -3.51
CA PHE A 29 -6.85 7.02 -3.43
C PHE A 29 -8.05 7.80 -4.00
N THR A 30 -8.40 8.89 -3.33
CA THR A 30 -9.29 9.91 -3.89
C THR A 30 -8.51 10.83 -4.86
N PRO A 31 -9.17 11.47 -5.85
CA PRO A 31 -8.48 12.39 -6.76
C PRO A 31 -7.72 13.52 -6.06
N ALA A 32 -8.25 14.02 -4.94
CA ALA A 32 -7.58 15.04 -4.13
C ALA A 32 -6.29 14.50 -3.48
N GLN A 33 -6.27 13.25 -3.03
CA GLN A 33 -5.06 12.61 -2.48
C GLN A 33 -4.01 12.35 -3.57
N VAL A 34 -4.44 11.97 -4.78
CA VAL A 34 -3.52 11.82 -5.93
C VAL A 34 -2.88 13.15 -6.30
N ALA A 35 -3.66 14.24 -6.29
CA ALA A 35 -3.14 15.58 -6.55
C ALA A 35 -2.12 16.04 -5.49
N ALA A 36 -2.38 15.74 -4.21
CA ALA A 36 -1.50 16.11 -3.08
C ALA A 36 -0.27 15.19 -2.92
N MET A 37 -0.19 14.06 -3.64
CA MET A 37 0.90 13.08 -3.49
C MET A 37 2.30 13.68 -3.80
N GLY A 38 2.36 14.70 -4.65
CA GLY A 38 3.60 15.41 -4.98
C GLY A 38 4.22 16.18 -3.82
N ASP A 39 3.46 16.46 -2.76
CA ASP A 39 3.94 17.15 -1.55
C ASP A 39 4.72 16.21 -0.62
N GLY A 40 4.71 14.91 -0.91
CA GLY A 40 5.37 13.86 -0.12
C GLY A 40 4.39 12.78 0.35
N ALA A 41 4.90 11.57 0.58
CA ALA A 41 4.13 10.52 1.24
C ALA A 41 5.02 9.62 2.12
N LEU A 42 4.45 9.20 3.25
CA LEU A 42 5.04 8.25 4.17
C LEU A 42 4.35 6.90 4.01
N LEU A 43 5.12 5.85 3.72
CA LEU A 43 4.65 4.47 3.82
C LEU A 43 5.02 3.93 5.19
N GLU A 44 4.03 3.53 5.97
CA GLU A 44 4.23 3.07 7.35
C GLU A 44 3.52 1.75 7.64
N ILE A 45 4.10 0.99 8.57
CA ILE A 45 3.48 -0.20 9.14
C ILE A 45 3.03 0.16 10.56
N THR A 46 1.74 -0.02 10.83
CA THR A 46 1.11 0.33 12.12
C THR A 46 0.92 -0.87 13.05
N HIS A 47 1.54 -2.01 12.73
CA HIS A 47 1.44 -3.22 13.55
C HIS A 47 2.32 -3.08 14.80
N PRO A 48 1.82 -3.32 16.02
CA PRO A 48 2.58 -3.03 17.24
C PRO A 48 3.88 -3.83 17.38
N ALA A 49 3.96 -5.00 16.74
CA ALA A 49 5.18 -5.81 16.71
C ALA A 49 6.15 -5.45 15.57
N TYR A 50 5.79 -4.54 14.66
CA TYR A 50 6.62 -4.13 13.52
C TYR A 50 6.22 -2.73 13.01
N LEU A 51 7.00 -1.71 13.38
CA LEU A 51 6.69 -0.29 13.19
C LEU A 51 7.68 0.42 12.26
N GLU A 52 7.94 -0.18 11.10
CA GLU A 52 8.81 0.43 10.09
C GLU A 52 8.09 1.53 9.31
N SER A 53 8.85 2.53 8.86
CA SER A 53 8.34 3.61 8.02
C SER A 53 9.39 4.12 7.05
N VAL A 54 8.95 4.59 5.88
CA VAL A 54 9.83 5.12 4.84
C VAL A 54 9.15 6.27 4.10
N GLU A 55 9.86 7.40 4.00
CA GLU A 55 9.47 8.49 3.11
C GLU A 55 9.73 8.08 1.66
N LEU A 56 8.72 8.21 0.81
CA LEU A 56 8.85 7.86 -0.59
C LEU A 56 9.62 8.96 -1.32
N SER A 57 10.56 8.54 -2.17
CA SER A 57 11.32 9.47 -3.00
C SER A 57 10.40 10.23 -3.97
N ALA A 58 10.79 11.46 -4.33
CA ALA A 58 10.06 12.25 -5.34
C ALA A 58 9.90 11.50 -6.68
N PHE A 59 10.89 10.69 -7.06
CA PHE A 59 10.82 9.85 -8.27
C PHE A 59 9.70 8.81 -8.16
N THR A 60 9.63 8.08 -7.04
CA THR A 60 8.58 7.07 -6.78
C THR A 60 7.19 7.71 -6.76
N LEU A 61 7.05 8.87 -6.10
CA LEU A 61 5.79 9.61 -6.03
C LEU A 61 5.32 10.05 -7.42
N ALA A 62 6.23 10.55 -8.27
CA ALA A 62 5.89 10.93 -9.63
C ALA A 62 5.41 9.76 -10.48
N GLN A 63 6.03 8.58 -10.34
CA GLN A 63 5.57 7.36 -11.04
C GLN A 63 4.18 6.92 -10.56
N LEU A 64 3.97 6.84 -9.24
CA LEU A 64 2.67 6.49 -8.67
C LEU A 64 1.57 7.47 -9.07
N GLN A 65 1.88 8.77 -9.08
CA GLN A 65 0.93 9.80 -9.48
C GLN A 65 0.53 9.64 -10.96
N ALA A 66 1.49 9.34 -11.85
CA ALA A 66 1.21 9.07 -13.25
C ALA A 66 0.30 7.84 -13.41
N ASP A 67 0.62 6.73 -12.74
CA ASP A 67 -0.17 5.49 -12.79
C ASP A 67 -1.61 5.70 -12.29
N LEU A 68 -1.81 6.53 -11.26
CA LEU A 68 -3.11 6.80 -10.66
C LEU A 68 -3.97 7.81 -11.44
N GLN A 69 -3.36 8.56 -12.37
CA GLN A 69 -4.06 9.56 -13.19
C GLN A 69 -4.52 8.99 -14.55
N GLY A 70 -3.93 7.89 -15.02
CA GLY A 70 -4.28 7.22 -16.28
C GLY A 70 -3.45 7.70 -17.46
#